data_AF-A0A3B9UEJ4-F1
#
_entry.id   AF-A0A3B9UEJ4-F1
#
_cell.length_a   1.000
_cell.length_b   1.000
_cell.length_c   1.000
_cell.angle_alpha   90.00
_cell.angle_beta   90.00
_cell.angle_gamma   90.00
#
_symmetry.space_group_name_H-M   'P 1'
#
loop_
_entity.id
_entity.type
_entity.pdbx_description
1 polymer ?
#
loop_
_entity_poly.entity_id
_entity_poly.type
_entity_poly.pdbx_seq_one_letter_code
_entity_poly.pdbx_strand_id
1 'polypeptide(L)'
;NGSFTYGNRFAKDKVGVVVSASSKDHVFGSDNAEFEWNFDDAANPYIFNYEVRQYNVRRLRQNLSANLDFRLAPGHTIFVQSMYSNRKDWENRFRMRFKDVERQEDGTYVGELRMQTKGGSNDVDNARLEDQTMYNLALRGEHLFG
;
A
#
# COMPACT_ATOMS: atom_id res chain seq x y z
N ASN A 1 5.98 4.22 17.34
CA ASN A 1 6.36 3.01 16.56
C ASN A 1 6.79 1.91 17.51
N GLY A 2 6.18 0.73 17.39
CA GLY A 2 6.48 -0.38 18.29
C GLY A 2 5.94 -1.70 17.77
N SER A 3 6.53 -2.78 18.26
CA SER A 3 6.09 -4.15 17.99
C SER A 3 6.24 -4.99 19.23
N PHE A 4 5.34 -5.94 19.40
CA PHE A 4 5.33 -6.92 20.46
C PHE A 4 5.13 -8.29 19.84
N THR A 5 5.89 -9.27 20.30
CA THR A 5 5.71 -10.68 19.95
C THR A 5 5.84 -11.51 21.20
N TYR A 6 4.88 -12.41 21.39
CA TYR A 6 4.92 -13.44 22.42
C TYR A 6 4.73 -14.80 21.78
N GLY A 7 5.57 -15.74 22.18
CA GLY A 7 5.49 -17.12 21.74
C GLY A 7 5.72 -18.06 22.90
N ASN A 8 4.91 -19.11 23.01
CA ASN A 8 5.10 -20.14 24.02
C ASN A 8 4.48 -21.47 23.58
N ARG A 9 4.87 -22.56 24.24
CA ARG A 9 4.27 -23.88 24.07
C ARG A 9 3.59 -24.31 25.36
N PHE A 10 2.48 -25.01 25.20
CA PHE A 10 1.63 -25.51 26.28
C PHE A 10 1.33 -26.98 26.09
N ALA A 11 0.67 -27.57 27.10
CA ALA A 11 0.21 -28.97 27.08
C ALA A 11 1.35 -29.97 26.77
N LYS A 12 2.47 -29.87 27.50
CA LYS A 12 3.68 -30.68 27.28
C LYS A 12 4.15 -30.60 25.83
N ASP A 13 4.33 -29.37 25.35
CA ASP A 13 4.73 -29.00 23.99
C ASP A 13 3.78 -29.41 22.86
N LYS A 14 2.55 -29.84 23.14
CA LYS A 14 1.57 -30.20 22.11
C LYS A 14 0.99 -28.99 21.37
N VAL A 15 0.84 -27.86 22.04
CA VAL A 15 0.25 -26.64 21.46
C VAL A 15 1.31 -25.55 21.43
N GLY A 16 1.67 -25.06 20.24
CA GLY A 16 2.46 -23.85 20.09
C GLY A 16 1.58 -22.66 19.74
N VAL A 17 1.85 -21.51 20.34
CA VAL A 17 1.16 -20.25 20.03
C VAL A 17 2.20 -19.16 19.84
N VAL A 18 2.03 -18.38 18.77
CA VAL A 18 2.75 -17.14 18.54
C VAL A 18 1.74 -16.04 18.23
N VAL A 19 1.79 -14.96 19.00
CA VAL A 19 0.99 -13.76 18.78
C VAL A 19 1.93 -12.58 18.59
N SER A 20 1.70 -11.81 17.53
CA SER A 20 2.48 -10.60 17.23
C SER A 20 1.55 -9.44 16.95
N ALA A 21 1.90 -8.27 17.46
CA ALA A 21 1.24 -7.01 17.17
C ALA A 21 2.28 -5.95 16.81
N SER A 22 1.94 -5.04 15.90
CA SER A 22 2.79 -3.91 15.55
C SER A 22 1.98 -2.68 15.18
N SER A 23 2.54 -1.51 15.47
CA SER A 23 1.99 -0.23 15.04
C SER A 23 3.13 0.67 14.57
N LYS A 24 3.02 1.16 13.34
CA LYS A 24 3.98 2.06 12.69
C LYS A 24 3.24 3.26 12.13
N ASP A 25 3.53 4.42 12.69
CA ASP A 25 3.12 5.74 12.20
C ASP A 25 4.35 6.42 11.57
N HIS A 26 4.24 6.83 10.33
CA HIS A 26 5.34 7.40 9.56
C HIS A 26 4.85 8.46 8.58
N VAL A 27 5.54 9.59 8.55
CA VAL A 27 5.34 10.67 7.58
C VAL A 27 6.46 10.62 6.55
N PHE A 28 6.09 10.66 5.27
CA PHE A 28 7.01 10.66 4.14
C PHE A 28 6.46 11.44 2.95
N GLY A 29 7.37 11.87 2.08
CA GLY A 29 7.03 12.44 0.78
C GLY A 29 7.15 11.41 -0.33
N SER A 30 6.43 11.62 -1.42
CA SER A 30 6.66 10.95 -2.70
C SER A 30 6.51 11.96 -3.83
N ASP A 31 7.38 11.88 -4.82
CA ASP A 31 7.25 12.61 -6.07
C ASP A 31 6.99 11.64 -7.22
N ASN A 32 6.37 12.15 -8.28
CA ASN A 32 6.12 11.39 -9.50
C ASN A 32 6.06 12.33 -10.70
N ALA A 33 6.90 12.08 -11.69
CA ALA A 33 6.83 12.69 -13.01
C ALA A 33 6.35 11.63 -14.02
N GLU A 34 5.24 11.91 -14.70
CA GLU A 34 4.65 10.98 -15.68
C GLU A 34 4.41 11.70 -17.01
N PHE A 35 4.76 11.02 -18.10
CA PHE A 35 4.61 11.50 -19.46
C PHE A 35 3.64 10.59 -20.21
N GLU A 36 2.71 11.19 -20.93
CA GLU A 36 1.88 10.52 -21.92
C GLU A 36 2.33 10.98 -23.30
N TRP A 37 2.59 10.02 -24.18
CA TRP A 37 3.06 10.28 -25.53
C TRP A 37 1.93 10.05 -26.51
N ASN A 38 1.89 10.86 -27.56
CA ASN A 38 1.05 10.64 -28.73
C ASN A 38 1.89 10.81 -30.00
N PHE A 39 1.32 10.49 -31.15
CA PHE A 39 2.00 10.54 -32.43
C PHE A 39 1.29 11.53 -33.34
N ASP A 40 2.07 12.30 -34.10
CA ASP A 40 1.53 13.15 -35.17
C ASP A 40 1.18 12.32 -36.42
N ASP A 41 0.61 12.97 -37.44
CA ASP A 41 0.23 12.31 -38.70
C ASP A 41 1.43 11.70 -39.45
N ALA A 42 2.65 12.17 -39.17
CA ALA A 42 3.90 11.65 -39.72
C ALA A 42 4.54 10.57 -38.81
N ALA A 43 3.80 10.09 -37.80
CA ALA A 43 4.23 9.12 -36.80
C ALA A 43 5.42 9.55 -35.93
N ASN A 44 5.65 10.85 -35.75
CA ASN A 44 6.64 11.35 -34.79
C ASN A 44 6.03 11.40 -33.38
N PRO A 45 6.73 10.88 -32.35
CA PRO A 45 6.24 10.94 -30.98
C PRO A 45 6.40 12.36 -30.42
N TYR A 46 5.39 12.81 -29.67
CA TYR A 46 5.44 14.03 -28.88
C TYR A 46 4.78 13.82 -27.51
N ILE A 47 5.14 14.66 -26.54
CA ILE A 47 4.54 14.64 -25.21
C ILE A 47 3.16 15.28 -25.32
N PHE A 48 2.11 14.48 -25.14
CA PHE A 48 0.73 14.94 -25.15
C PHE A 48 0.26 15.40 -23.77
N ASN A 49 0.67 14.69 -22.72
CA ASN A 49 0.48 15.11 -21.33
C ASN A 49 1.78 14.98 -20.53
N TYR A 50 2.04 15.95 -19.67
CA TYR A 50 3.11 15.87 -18.68
C TYR A 50 2.56 16.22 -17.31
N GLU A 51 2.69 15.30 -16.35
CA GLU A 51 2.23 15.48 -14.98
C GLU A 51 3.39 15.40 -14.00
N VAL A 52 3.58 16.46 -13.21
CA VAL A 52 4.43 16.45 -12.00
C VAL A 52 3.51 16.42 -10.79
N ARG A 53 3.68 15.43 -9.93
CA ARG A 53 2.88 15.24 -8.73
C ARG A 53 3.81 15.14 -7.52
N GLN A 54 3.43 15.82 -6.44
CA GLN A 54 4.05 15.70 -5.14
C GLN A 54 3.00 15.26 -4.13
N TYR A 55 3.37 14.33 -3.28
CA TYR A 55 2.53 13.72 -2.27
C TYR A 55 3.18 13.91 -0.90
N ASN A 56 2.41 14.41 0.05
CA ASN A 56 2.75 14.36 1.47
C ASN A 56 1.84 13.31 2.10
N VAL A 57 2.44 12.25 2.64
CA VAL A 57 1.70 11.09 3.16
C VAL A 57 2.08 10.85 4.60
N ARG A 58 1.07 10.76 5.46
CA ARG A 58 1.20 10.10 6.77
C ARG A 58 0.54 8.73 6.68
N ARG A 59 1.26 7.69 7.08
CA ARG A 59 0.78 6.31 7.08
C ARG A 59 0.81 5.74 8.48
N LEU A 60 -0.35 5.32 8.97
CA LEU A 60 -0.48 4.46 10.13
C LEU A 60 -0.75 3.04 9.64
N ARG A 61 0.14 2.10 9.97
CA ARG A 61 -0.08 0.67 9.75
C ARG A 61 -0.10 -0.06 11.08
N GLN A 62 -1.17 -0.81 11.31
CA GLN A 62 -1.36 -1.66 12.49
C GLN A 62 -1.53 -3.10 12.02
N ASN A 63 -0.75 -4.03 12.58
CA ASN A 63 -0.87 -5.44 12.26
C ASN A 63 -1.05 -6.26 13.54
N LEU A 64 -1.86 -7.30 13.45
CA LEU A 64 -2.03 -8.33 14.46
C LEU A 64 -1.94 -9.69 13.76
N SER A 65 -1.18 -10.62 14.30
CA SER A 65 -1.18 -12.01 13.85
C SER A 65 -1.25 -12.96 15.03
N ALA A 66 -1.94 -14.07 14.82
CA ALA A 66 -1.97 -15.18 15.75
C ALA A 66 -1.79 -16.48 14.97
N ASN A 67 -0.73 -17.21 15.30
CA ASN A 67 -0.37 -18.47 14.69
C ASN A 67 -0.37 -19.55 15.77
N LEU A 68 -1.04 -20.66 15.47
CA LEU A 68 -1.12 -21.83 16.34
C LEU A 68 -0.59 -23.04 15.60
N ASP A 69 0.13 -23.90 16.31
CA ASP A 69 0.44 -25.25 15.87
C ASP A 69 -0.06 -26.26 16.91
N PHE A 70 -0.61 -27.38 16.43
CA PHE A 70 -1.12 -28.46 17.27
C PHE A 70 -0.58 -29.80 16.81
N ARG A 71 0.24 -30.43 17.67
CA ARG A 71 0.81 -31.76 17.45
C ARG A 71 -0.23 -32.82 17.81
N LEU A 72 -0.86 -33.39 16.79
CA LEU A 72 -1.85 -34.47 16.92
C LEU A 72 -1.18 -35.76 17.42
N ALA A 73 -0.08 -36.13 16.77
CA ALA A 73 0.70 -37.32 17.01
C ALA A 73 2.15 -37.09 16.51
N PRO A 74 3.12 -37.97 16.85
CA PRO A 74 4.46 -37.89 16.25
C PRO A 74 4.36 -37.84 14.72
N GLY A 75 5.02 -36.86 14.10
CA GLY A 75 4.97 -36.67 12.63
C GLY A 75 3.70 -36.05 12.08
N HIS A 76 2.73 -35.65 12.91
CA HIS A 76 1.45 -35.07 12.47
C HIS A 76 1.11 -33.78 13.22
N THR A 77 1.15 -32.64 12.51
CA THR A 77 0.89 -31.30 13.08
C THR A 77 -0.09 -30.53 12.21
N ILE A 78 -1.06 -29.86 12.84
CA ILE A 78 -1.94 -28.89 12.18
C ILE A 78 -1.49 -27.48 12.56
N PHE A 79 -1.59 -26.55 11.62
CA PHE A 79 -1.28 -25.13 11.81
C PHE A 79 -2.48 -24.27 11.45
N VAL A 80 -2.77 -23.30 12.30
CA VAL A 80 -3.73 -22.23 12.02
C VAL A 80 -2.96 -20.93 12.01
N GLN A 81 -3.03 -20.19 10.91
CA GLN A 81 -2.36 -18.90 10.77
C GLN A 81 -3.39 -17.84 10.49
N SER A 82 -3.36 -16.76 11.27
CA SER A 82 -4.26 -15.63 11.11
C SER A 82 -3.51 -14.32 11.13
N MET A 83 -3.93 -13.39 10.28
CA MET A 83 -3.35 -12.06 10.20
C MET A 83 -4.44 -11.02 9.93
N TYR A 84 -4.36 -9.91 10.64
CA TYR A 84 -5.10 -8.68 10.43
C TYR A 84 -4.12 -7.54 10.17
N SER A 85 -4.39 -6.72 9.16
CA SER A 85 -3.64 -5.51 8.86
C SER A 85 -4.60 -4.39 8.53
N ASN A 86 -4.44 -3.25 9.21
CA ASN A 86 -5.09 -2.00 8.85
C ASN A 86 -4.02 -0.98 8.46
N ARG A 87 -4.24 -0.28 7.34
CA ARG A 87 -3.38 0.79 6.85
C ARG A 87 -4.25 2.00 6.55
N LYS A 88 -3.95 3.11 7.22
CA LYS A 88 -4.54 4.42 6.94
C LYS A 88 -3.49 5.34 6.38
N ASP A 89 -3.77 5.90 5.22
CA ASP A 89 -2.92 6.90 4.57
C ASP A 89 -3.69 8.22 4.49
N TRP A 90 -3.14 9.24 5.15
CA TRP A 90 -3.58 10.62 4.99
C TRP A 90 -2.66 11.27 3.97
N GLU A 91 -3.19 11.51 2.77
CA GLU A 91 -2.44 12.00 1.63
C GLU A 91 -2.92 13.37 1.17
N ASN A 92 -2.00 14.33 1.06
CA ASN A 92 -2.19 15.54 0.26
C ASN A 92 -1.42 15.41 -1.05
N ARG A 93 -2.09 15.71 -2.17
CA ARG A 93 -1.47 15.69 -3.50
C ARG A 93 -1.49 17.08 -4.12
N PHE A 94 -0.33 17.51 -4.59
CA PHE A 94 -0.15 18.70 -5.41
C PHE A 94 0.24 18.24 -6.81
N ARG A 95 -0.46 18.72 -7.83
CA ARG A 95 -0.21 18.34 -9.21
C ARG A 95 -0.13 19.55 -10.11
N MET A 96 0.89 19.58 -10.95
CA MET A 96 0.97 20.41 -12.13
C MET A 96 0.86 19.49 -13.36
N ARG A 97 -0.02 19.83 -14.29
CA ARG A 97 -0.23 19.08 -15.54
C ARG A 97 -0.18 20.04 -16.73
N PHE A 98 0.71 19.78 -17.68
CA PHE A 98 0.56 20.25 -19.05
C PHE A 98 -0.31 19.24 -19.79
N LYS A 99 -1.43 19.71 -20.32
CA LYS A 99 -2.48 18.87 -20.89
C LYS A 99 -2.76 19.24 -22.34
N ASP A 100 -3.08 18.23 -23.15
CA ASP A 100 -3.45 18.37 -24.56
C ASP A 100 -2.45 19.26 -25.31
N VAL A 101 -1.16 18.95 -25.16
CA VAL A 101 -0.09 19.71 -25.82
C VAL A 101 -0.09 19.37 -27.30
N GLU A 102 -0.26 20.37 -28.15
CA GLU A 102 -0.39 20.22 -29.60
C GLU A 102 0.49 21.23 -30.33
N ARG A 103 1.12 20.77 -31.42
CA ARG A 103 1.93 21.63 -32.28
C ARG A 103 1.04 22.37 -33.28
N GLN A 104 1.31 23.66 -33.49
CA GLN A 104 0.62 24.52 -34.43
C GLN A 104 1.37 24.60 -35.78
N GLU A 105 0.69 25.09 -36.82
CA GLU A 105 1.27 25.25 -38.16
C GLU A 105 2.49 26.18 -38.20
N ASP A 106 2.52 27.19 -37.32
CA ASP A 106 3.64 28.14 -37.19
C ASP A 106 4.84 27.57 -36.40
N GLY A 107 4.76 26.31 -35.98
CA GLY A 107 5.80 25.63 -35.22
C GLY A 107 5.76 25.90 -33.71
N THR A 108 4.80 26.67 -33.21
CA THR A 108 4.56 26.86 -31.77
C THR A 108 3.78 25.68 -31.17
N TYR A 109 3.63 25.66 -29.84
CA TYR A 109 2.83 24.67 -29.12
C TYR A 109 1.74 25.38 -28.32
N VAL A 110 0.54 24.80 -28.32
CA VAL A 110 -0.55 25.17 -27.42
C VAL A 110 -0.82 24.02 -26.48
N GLY A 111 -1.34 24.33 -25.30
CA GLY A 111 -1.72 23.33 -24.32
C GLY A 111 -2.31 24.00 -23.09
N GLU A 112 -2.92 23.20 -22.24
CA GLU A 112 -3.54 23.65 -21.01
C GLU A 112 -2.63 23.39 -19.81
N LEU A 113 -2.35 24.41 -19.01
CA LEU A 113 -1.73 24.25 -17.70
C LEU A 113 -2.81 24.08 -16.62
N ARG A 114 -2.86 22.91 -15.99
CA ARG A 114 -3.72 22.64 -14.83
C ARG A 114 -2.90 22.46 -13.57
N MET A 115 -3.26 23.21 -12.52
CA MET A 115 -2.79 22.98 -11.17
C MET A 115 -3.92 22.40 -10.32
N GLN A 116 -3.61 21.40 -9.50
CA GLN A 116 -4.58 20.77 -8.61
C GLN A 116 -3.96 20.49 -7.25
N THR A 117 -4.68 20.90 -6.20
CA THR A 117 -4.45 20.43 -4.84
C THR A 117 -5.56 19.48 -4.45
N LYS A 118 -5.20 18.31 -3.91
CA LYS A 118 -6.12 17.32 -3.35
C LYS A 118 -5.85 17.18 -1.87
N GLY A 119 -6.88 17.39 -1.06
CA GLY A 119 -6.87 17.20 0.38
C GLY A 119 -8.21 16.64 0.83
N GLY A 120 -8.54 16.85 2.10
CA GLY A 120 -9.80 16.45 2.72
C GLY A 120 -10.31 17.48 3.71
N SER A 121 -11.35 17.13 4.45
CA SER A 121 -11.95 17.93 5.51
C SER A 121 -11.18 17.81 6.83
N ASN A 122 -11.51 18.67 7.81
CA ASN A 122 -10.83 18.72 9.10
C ASN A 122 -10.87 17.39 9.89
N ASP A 123 -11.93 16.59 9.72
CA ASP A 123 -12.10 15.28 10.37
C ASP A 123 -11.13 14.20 9.86
N VAL A 124 -10.50 14.43 8.71
CA VAL A 124 -9.49 13.56 8.11
C VAL A 124 -8.15 14.27 7.98
N ASP A 125 -7.80 15.09 8.97
CA ASP A 125 -6.53 15.84 9.05
C ASP A 125 -6.27 16.70 7.80
N ASN A 126 -7.33 17.23 7.16
CA ASN A 126 -7.25 17.99 5.92
C ASN A 126 -6.60 17.23 4.74
N ALA A 127 -6.59 15.90 4.79
CA ALA A 127 -5.98 15.03 3.80
C ALA A 127 -6.98 14.07 3.18
N ARG A 128 -6.66 13.53 2.00
CA ARG A 128 -7.39 12.39 1.44
C ARG A 128 -7.07 11.18 2.31
N LEU A 129 -8.04 10.67 3.06
CA LEU A 129 -7.90 9.42 3.81
C LEU A 129 -8.14 8.22 2.88
N GLU A 130 -7.16 7.32 2.83
CA GLU A 130 -7.30 5.98 2.26
C GLU A 130 -7.16 4.95 3.40
N ASP A 131 -8.25 4.27 3.71
CA ASP A 131 -8.30 3.22 4.74
C ASP A 131 -8.41 1.85 4.08
N GLN A 132 -7.41 1.01 4.28
CA GLN A 132 -7.34 -0.34 3.75
C GLN A 132 -7.22 -1.34 4.88
N THR A 133 -8.09 -2.35 4.86
CA THR A 133 -8.08 -3.43 5.83
C THR A 133 -7.95 -4.77 5.12
N MET A 134 -7.06 -5.63 5.63
CA MET A 134 -6.80 -6.97 5.12
C MET A 134 -6.90 -7.99 6.25
N TYR A 135 -7.60 -9.09 5.97
CA TYR A 135 -7.69 -10.26 6.84
C TYR A 135 -7.20 -11.47 6.06
N ASN A 136 -6.40 -12.33 6.69
CA ASN A 136 -5.96 -13.59 6.14
C ASN A 136 -6.10 -14.69 7.19
N LEU A 137 -6.62 -15.84 6.77
CA LEU A 137 -6.75 -17.04 7.57
C LEU A 137 -6.30 -18.23 6.72
N ALA A 138 -5.38 -19.03 7.26
CA ALA A 138 -4.90 -20.25 6.62
C ALA A 138 -4.92 -21.43 7.60
N LEU A 139 -5.28 -22.60 7.08
CA LEU A 139 -5.20 -23.88 7.77
C LEU A 139 -4.25 -24.78 6.98
N ARG A 140 -3.23 -25.33 7.65
CA ARG A 140 -2.20 -26.20 7.03
C ARG A 140 -2.00 -27.46 7.88
N GLY A 141 -1.58 -28.55 7.25
CA GLY A 141 -1.14 -29.77 7.92
C GLY A 141 0.23 -30.23 7.44
N GLU A 142 1.01 -30.80 8.34
CA GLU A 142 2.22 -31.59 8.03
C GLU A 142 1.99 -33.01 8.54
N HIS A 143 2.13 -33.99 7.65
CA HIS A 143 1.90 -35.40 7.96
C HIS A 143 3.01 -36.25 7.35
N LEU A 144 3.77 -36.94 8.20
CA LEU A 144 4.76 -37.93 7.78
C LEU A 144 4.14 -39.33 7.88
N PHE A 145 3.96 -39.98 6.74
CA PHE A 145 3.54 -41.37 6.65
C PHE A 145 4.74 -42.22 6.22
N GLY A 146 4.97 -43.33 6.93
CA GLY A 146 6.05 -44.28 6.69
C GLY A 146 5.64 -45.68 7.11
#